data_AF-A0A9X0YCJ9-F1
#
_entry.id   AF-A0A9X0YCJ9-F1
#
_cell.length_a   1.000
_cell.length_b   1.000
_cell.length_c   1.000
_cell.angle_alpha   90.00
_cell.angle_beta   90.00
_cell.angle_gamma   90.00
#
_symmetry.space_group_name_H-M   'P 1'
#
loop_
_entity.id
_entity.type
_entity.pdbx_description
1 polymer ?
#
loop_
_entity_poly.entity_id
_entity_poly.type
_entity_poly.pdbx_seq_one_letter_code
_entity_poly.pdbx_strand_id
1 'polypeptide(L)'
;MQSATPFVLHLAPGTAAANQDFDNTQDTLRDKPKAKRGPKPKVRPNPQAHLIRMAMASGLSFIDDAVMAGVYIGVSSSNGKLNVRPRHVRKVICLDTISTAEILPRFLNNHCEPITERTAQYLAAAARIAIGSIERHLNKHPLLKRRLQAKWDQHQHYVDDWDFELDFAMHSDGDWHNWDAA
;
A
#
# COMPACT_ATOMS: atom_id res chain seq x y z
N MET A 1 21.13 -9.59 -59.18
CA MET A 1 22.17 -8.54 -59.30
C MET A 1 21.70 -7.31 -58.54
N GLN A 2 22.29 -7.04 -57.38
CA GLN A 2 22.70 -5.72 -56.88
C GLN A 2 23.22 -5.94 -55.45
N SER A 3 24.51 -5.66 -55.31
CA SER A 3 25.40 -6.00 -54.20
C SER A 3 25.36 -4.97 -53.10
N ALA A 4 25.40 -5.43 -51.85
CA ALA A 4 25.57 -4.61 -50.65
C ALA A 4 27.00 -4.04 -50.58
N THR A 5 27.12 -2.74 -50.33
CA THR A 5 28.38 -2.04 -50.03
C THR A 5 28.48 -1.77 -48.52
N PRO A 6 29.53 -2.23 -47.83
CA PRO A 6 29.80 -1.85 -46.45
C PRO A 6 30.66 -0.57 -46.38
N PHE A 7 30.31 0.35 -45.47
CA PHE A 7 31.09 1.55 -45.18
C PHE A 7 32.11 1.24 -44.08
N VAL A 8 33.40 1.45 -44.38
CA VAL A 8 34.55 1.22 -43.49
C VAL A 8 35.00 2.55 -42.89
N LEU A 9 35.12 2.64 -41.56
CA LEU A 9 35.65 3.81 -40.87
C LEU A 9 37.17 3.66 -40.69
N HIS A 10 37.96 4.51 -41.34
CA HIS A 10 39.41 4.60 -41.15
C HIS A 10 39.75 5.44 -39.91
N LEU A 11 40.52 4.87 -38.98
CA LEU A 11 41.19 5.60 -37.89
C LEU A 11 42.62 5.96 -38.34
N ALA A 12 42.96 7.25 -38.30
CA ALA A 12 44.31 7.74 -38.58
C ALA A 12 45.24 7.55 -37.37
N PRO A 13 46.53 7.22 -37.57
CA PRO A 13 47.46 6.93 -36.49
C PRO A 13 48.26 8.16 -36.06
N GLY A 14 48.57 8.22 -34.76
CA GLY A 14 49.84 8.75 -34.26
C GLY A 14 49.84 10.19 -33.76
N THR A 15 49.87 10.34 -32.43
CA THR A 15 50.86 11.19 -31.73
C THR A 15 51.16 10.54 -30.36
N ALA A 16 52.41 10.04 -30.21
CA ALA A 16 53.04 9.62 -28.94
C ALA A 16 53.64 10.87 -28.23
N ALA A 17 54.10 10.94 -26.98
CA ALA A 17 54.47 10.00 -25.92
C ALA A 17 54.61 10.80 -24.58
N ALA A 18 54.75 10.12 -23.43
CA ALA A 18 55.80 10.31 -22.41
C ALA A 18 55.34 10.02 -20.96
N ASN A 19 55.76 8.85 -20.47
CA ASN A 19 56.32 8.49 -19.15
C ASN A 19 56.05 9.40 -17.93
N GLN A 20 55.67 8.82 -16.78
CA GLN A 20 56.58 8.47 -15.67
C GLN A 20 55.79 8.01 -14.44
N ASP A 21 56.15 6.84 -13.92
CA ASP A 21 55.75 6.35 -12.60
C ASP A 21 56.48 7.16 -11.52
N PHE A 22 55.74 7.78 -10.59
CA PHE A 22 56.27 8.21 -9.30
C PHE A 22 55.20 8.07 -8.19
N ASP A 23 55.57 7.22 -7.23
CA ASP A 23 55.17 7.08 -5.84
C ASP A 23 54.02 7.92 -5.24
N ASN A 24 53.11 7.17 -4.61
CA ASN A 24 52.81 7.22 -3.18
C ASN A 24 52.52 8.62 -2.58
N THR A 25 51.23 8.96 -2.45
CA THR A 25 50.57 9.54 -1.24
C THR A 25 49.13 9.93 -1.60
N GLN A 26 48.16 9.06 -1.32
CA GLN A 26 46.78 9.44 -0.95
C GLN A 26 45.96 8.21 -0.57
N ASP A 27 46.47 7.51 0.44
CA ASP A 27 45.62 6.66 1.27
C ASP A 27 44.81 7.56 2.22
N THR A 28 43.59 7.14 2.59
CA THR A 28 42.70 7.71 3.63
C THR A 28 41.56 8.69 3.30
N LEU A 29 41.05 8.83 2.06
CA LEU A 29 39.75 9.53 1.87
C LEU A 29 38.89 8.95 0.74
N ARG A 30 38.47 7.68 0.84
CA ARG A 30 37.28 7.16 0.14
C ARG A 30 37.04 5.73 0.59
N ASP A 31 36.14 5.57 1.54
CA ASP A 31 35.11 4.51 1.48
C ASP A 31 34.16 4.68 2.66
N LYS A 32 33.29 5.69 2.57
CA LYS A 32 32.00 5.62 3.27
C LYS A 32 31.13 4.68 2.45
N PRO A 33 30.69 3.52 2.97
CA PRO A 33 29.77 2.68 2.23
C PRO A 33 28.49 3.49 1.95
N LYS A 34 28.18 3.71 0.67
CA LYS A 34 26.92 4.35 0.27
C LYS A 34 25.78 3.50 0.84
N ALA A 35 25.01 4.06 1.76
CA ALA A 35 23.80 3.42 2.26
C ALA A 35 22.94 3.04 1.05
N LYS A 36 22.75 1.74 0.83
CA LYS A 36 21.81 1.25 -0.18
C LYS A 36 20.44 1.76 0.24
N ARG A 37 19.91 2.74 -0.49
CA ARG A 37 18.52 3.21 -0.29
C ARG A 37 17.64 1.98 -0.45
N GLY A 38 17.01 1.56 0.64
CA GLY A 38 15.96 0.54 0.59
C GLY A 38 14.86 0.96 -0.39
N PRO A 39 14.02 0.02 -0.85
CA PRO A 39 12.87 0.34 -1.67
C PRO A 39 12.06 1.48 -1.05
N LYS A 40 11.68 2.48 -1.85
CA LYS A 40 10.86 3.60 -1.36
C LYS A 40 9.59 3.06 -0.72
N PRO A 41 9.15 3.59 0.44
CA PRO A 41 7.88 3.21 1.03
C PRO A 41 6.76 3.39 0.00
N LYS A 42 5.98 2.33 -0.23
CA LYS A 42 4.85 2.37 -1.17
C LYS A 42 3.68 3.11 -0.53
N VAL A 43 3.76 4.44 -0.47
CA VAL A 43 2.67 5.31 -0.02
C VAL A 43 1.65 5.44 -1.16
N ARG A 44 0.37 5.18 -0.85
CA ARG A 44 -0.74 5.38 -1.80
C ARG A 44 -1.81 6.26 -1.12
N PRO A 45 -2.18 7.42 -1.71
CA PRO A 45 -3.33 8.18 -1.24
C PRO A 45 -4.64 7.44 -1.57
N ASN A 46 -5.63 7.57 -0.71
CA ASN A 46 -6.96 6.99 -0.84
C ASN A 46 -8.03 8.09 -0.95
N PRO A 47 -8.31 8.60 -2.16
CA PRO A 47 -9.30 9.66 -2.35
C PRO A 47 -10.74 9.20 -2.12
N GLN A 48 -10.98 7.90 -1.88
CA GLN A 48 -12.31 7.34 -1.62
C GLN A 48 -12.53 7.04 -0.13
N ALA A 49 -11.58 7.36 0.75
CA ALA A 49 -11.63 7.03 2.18
C ALA A 49 -12.95 7.46 2.84
N HIS A 50 -13.37 8.71 2.62
CA HIS A 50 -14.62 9.24 3.17
C HIS A 50 -15.86 8.52 2.66
N LEU A 51 -15.91 8.16 1.38
CA LEU A 51 -17.02 7.40 0.80
C LEU A 51 -17.05 5.96 1.34
N ILE A 52 -15.88 5.36 1.56
CA ILE A 52 -15.75 4.03 2.17
C ILE A 52 -16.26 4.05 3.61
N ARG A 53 -15.90 5.08 4.40
CA ARG A 53 -16.42 5.29 5.76
C ARG A 53 -17.95 5.36 5.76
N MET A 54 -18.54 6.16 4.87
CA MET A 54 -20.00 6.25 4.73
C MET A 54 -20.65 4.95 4.27
N ALA A 55 -20.00 4.20 3.38
CA ALA A 55 -20.50 2.91 2.90
C ALA A 55 -20.50 1.86 4.02
N MET A 56 -19.43 1.83 4.83
CA MET A 56 -19.34 0.97 6.02
C MET A 56 -20.40 1.34 7.07
N ALA A 57 -20.54 2.62 7.39
CA ALA A 57 -21.58 3.11 8.31
C ALA A 57 -23.00 2.76 7.83
N SER A 58 -23.18 2.66 6.51
CA SER A 58 -24.44 2.27 5.88
C SER A 58 -24.63 0.75 5.76
N GLY A 59 -23.68 -0.06 6.23
CA GLY A 59 -23.77 -1.53 6.18
C GLY A 59 -23.77 -2.11 4.76
N LEU A 60 -23.11 -1.46 3.80
CA LEU A 60 -23.14 -1.92 2.41
C LEU A 60 -22.21 -3.13 2.19
N SER A 61 -22.79 -4.25 1.77
CA SER A 61 -22.10 -5.55 1.65
C SER A 61 -20.95 -5.58 0.63
N PHE A 62 -20.98 -4.73 -0.41
CA PHE A 62 -19.94 -4.72 -1.44
C PHE A 62 -18.54 -4.37 -0.88
N ILE A 63 -18.48 -3.70 0.29
CA ILE A 63 -17.24 -3.45 1.00
C ILE A 63 -16.60 -4.76 1.45
N ASP A 64 -17.41 -5.71 1.91
CA ASP A 64 -16.95 -7.00 2.41
C ASP A 64 -16.46 -7.88 1.27
N ASP A 65 -17.18 -7.88 0.16
CA ASP A 65 -16.74 -8.56 -1.06
C ASP A 65 -15.39 -8.02 -1.52
N ALA A 66 -15.20 -6.69 -1.50
CA ALA A 66 -13.94 -6.06 -1.88
C ALA A 66 -12.81 -6.38 -0.89
N VAL A 67 -13.09 -6.39 0.42
CA VAL A 67 -12.14 -6.74 1.46
C VAL A 67 -11.70 -8.20 1.33
N MET A 68 -12.64 -9.12 1.19
CA MET A 68 -12.35 -10.55 1.02
C MET A 68 -11.59 -10.81 -0.27
N ALA A 69 -11.96 -10.16 -1.38
CA ALA A 69 -11.20 -10.20 -2.62
C ALA A 69 -9.76 -9.69 -2.41
N GLY A 70 -9.58 -8.58 -1.69
CA GLY A 70 -8.27 -8.04 -1.35
C GLY A 70 -7.40 -9.01 -0.54
N VAL A 71 -8.00 -9.71 0.44
CA VAL A 71 -7.30 -10.71 1.25
C VAL A 71 -6.90 -11.92 0.40
N TYR A 72 -7.84 -12.50 -0.35
CA TYR A 72 -7.58 -13.71 -1.14
C TYR A 72 -6.59 -13.47 -2.29
N ILE A 73 -6.73 -12.36 -3.01
CA ILE A 73 -5.88 -12.05 -4.16
C ILE A 73 -4.53 -11.47 -3.71
N GLY A 74 -4.53 -10.58 -2.72
CA GLY A 74 -3.35 -9.78 -2.39
C GLY A 74 -2.34 -10.44 -1.48
N VAL A 75 -2.80 -11.36 -0.62
CA VAL A 75 -1.99 -11.89 0.48
C VAL A 75 -2.08 -13.41 0.59
N SER A 76 -3.18 -14.00 0.13
CA SER A 76 -3.45 -15.44 0.20
C SER A 76 -3.53 -15.95 1.66
N SER A 77 -3.59 -17.27 1.79
CA SER A 77 -3.61 -17.99 3.07
C SER A 77 -2.38 -18.89 3.19
N SER A 78 -2.00 -19.21 4.42
CA SER A 78 -0.97 -20.21 4.73
C SER A 78 -1.56 -21.24 5.68
N ASN A 79 -1.39 -22.53 5.40
CA ASN A 79 -1.94 -23.62 6.23
C ASN A 79 -3.46 -23.48 6.49
N GLY A 80 -4.23 -23.06 5.49
CA GLY A 80 -5.68 -22.85 5.61
C GLY A 80 -6.08 -21.63 6.44
N LYS A 81 -5.13 -20.81 6.91
CA LYS A 81 -5.40 -19.59 7.69
C LYS A 81 -5.04 -18.35 6.90
N LEU A 82 -5.91 -17.34 6.95
CA LEU A 82 -5.66 -16.05 6.30
C LEU A 82 -4.42 -15.38 6.91
N ASN A 83 -3.52 -14.90 6.07
CA ASN A 83 -2.29 -14.23 6.49
C ASN A 83 -2.54 -12.88 7.17
N VAL A 84 -3.71 -12.28 6.91
CA VAL A 84 -4.18 -11.04 7.54
C VAL A 84 -5.65 -11.14 7.86
N ARG A 85 -6.08 -10.32 8.82
CA ARG A 85 -7.47 -10.26 9.27
C ARG A 85 -8.30 -9.37 8.34
N PRO A 86 -9.43 -9.86 7.81
CA PRO A 86 -10.36 -9.02 7.04
C PRO A 86 -10.79 -7.75 7.79
N ARG A 87 -11.02 -7.84 9.11
CA ARG A 87 -11.35 -6.67 9.95
C ARG A 87 -10.26 -5.60 9.95
N HIS A 88 -8.99 -5.99 9.94
CA HIS A 88 -7.90 -5.01 9.85
C HIS A 88 -7.88 -4.37 8.46
N VAL A 89 -8.12 -5.15 7.40
CA VAL A 89 -8.23 -4.62 6.04
C VAL A 89 -9.38 -3.62 5.91
N ARG A 90 -10.57 -3.91 6.48
CA ARG A 90 -11.71 -2.95 6.56
C ARG A 90 -11.28 -1.60 7.17
N LYS A 91 -10.45 -1.61 8.22
CA LYS A 91 -9.96 -0.37 8.84
C LYS A 91 -8.93 0.34 7.97
N VAL A 92 -8.01 -0.40 7.36
CA VAL A 92 -6.96 0.17 6.50
C VAL A 92 -7.55 0.86 5.26
N ILE A 93 -8.62 0.34 4.67
CA ILE A 93 -9.27 0.97 3.51
C ILE A 93 -10.01 2.28 3.85
N CYS A 94 -10.19 2.58 5.14
CA CYS A 94 -10.75 3.85 5.62
C CYS A 94 -9.68 4.92 5.86
N LEU A 95 -8.40 4.57 5.82
CA LEU A 95 -7.30 5.53 5.97
C LEU A 95 -7.18 6.39 4.71
N ASP A 96 -6.88 7.67 4.89
CA ASP A 96 -6.64 8.61 3.79
C ASP A 96 -5.32 8.31 3.05
N THR A 97 -4.38 7.69 3.75
CA THR A 97 -3.10 7.25 3.18
C THR A 97 -2.81 5.80 3.57
N ILE A 98 -2.46 4.98 2.58
CA ILE A 98 -2.01 3.60 2.79
C ILE A 98 -0.51 3.53 2.65
N SER A 99 0.16 3.32 3.78
CA SER A 99 1.58 2.99 3.84
C SER A 99 1.85 2.08 5.03
N THR A 100 2.97 1.34 5.00
CA THR A 100 3.38 0.53 6.16
C THR A 100 3.65 1.40 7.38
N ALA A 101 4.24 2.58 7.19
CA ALA A 101 4.52 3.54 8.25
C ALA A 101 3.24 4.06 8.91
N GLU A 102 2.15 4.22 8.15
CA GLU A 102 0.85 4.65 8.67
C GLU A 102 0.13 3.51 9.42
N ILE A 103 0.29 2.28 8.94
CA ILE A 103 -0.42 1.11 9.48
C ILE A 103 0.26 0.59 10.75
N LEU A 104 1.59 0.56 10.82
CA LEU A 104 2.33 0.03 11.97
C LEU A 104 1.89 0.58 13.34
N PRO A 105 1.78 1.92 13.54
CA PRO A 105 1.42 2.46 14.86
C PRO A 105 -0.08 2.33 15.19
N ARG A 106 -0.94 2.07 14.20
CA ARG A 106 -2.41 2.07 14.37
C ARG A 106 -3.02 0.70 14.66
N PHE A 107 -2.25 -0.39 14.54
CA PHE A 107 -2.79 -1.74 14.60
C PHE A 107 -2.03 -2.62 15.59
N LEU A 108 -2.80 -3.34 16.39
CA LEU A 108 -2.31 -4.35 17.32
C LEU A 108 -2.59 -5.77 16.81
N ASN A 109 -1.80 -6.72 17.25
CA ASN A 109 -2.01 -8.15 17.08
C ASN A 109 -2.99 -8.68 18.15
N ASN A 110 -3.20 -9.99 18.19
CA ASN A 110 -4.05 -10.65 19.19
C ASN A 110 -3.62 -10.52 20.65
N HIS A 111 -2.34 -10.29 20.86
CA HIS A 111 -1.74 -10.22 22.18
C HIS A 111 -1.63 -8.76 22.65
N CYS A 112 -2.35 -7.84 21.99
CA CYS A 112 -2.28 -6.40 22.21
C CYS A 112 -0.88 -5.80 21.98
N GLU A 113 -0.06 -6.46 21.16
CA GLU A 113 1.27 -5.97 20.79
C GLU A 113 1.23 -5.34 19.39
N PRO A 114 2.16 -4.42 19.05
CA PRO A 114 2.26 -3.89 17.70
C PRO A 114 2.36 -4.99 16.64
N ILE A 115 1.69 -4.81 15.50
CA ILE A 115 1.81 -5.76 14.39
C ILE A 115 3.24 -5.76 13.79
N THR A 116 3.62 -6.89 13.18
CA THR A 116 4.90 -6.97 12.48
C THR A 116 4.91 -6.16 11.18
N GLU A 117 6.09 -5.75 10.72
CA GLU A 117 6.24 -5.06 9.43
C GLU A 117 5.68 -5.89 8.26
N ARG A 118 5.90 -7.21 8.27
CA ARG A 118 5.36 -8.12 7.26
C ARG A 118 3.83 -8.09 7.24
N THR A 119 3.19 -8.10 8.40
CA THR A 119 1.73 -7.97 8.52
C THR A 119 1.25 -6.62 7.98
N ALA A 120 1.95 -5.53 8.28
CA ALA A 120 1.62 -4.20 7.75
C ALA A 120 1.74 -4.15 6.22
N GLN A 121 2.77 -4.79 5.64
CA GLN A 121 2.95 -4.90 4.19
C GLN A 121 1.79 -5.67 3.54
N TYR A 122 1.36 -6.78 4.15
CA TYR A 122 0.21 -7.56 3.71
C TYR A 122 -1.10 -6.78 3.80
N LEU A 123 -1.34 -6.08 4.90
CA LEU A 123 -2.51 -5.21 5.06
C LEU A 123 -2.54 -4.13 3.97
N ALA A 124 -1.41 -3.47 3.72
CA ALA A 124 -1.30 -2.49 2.65
C ALA A 124 -1.54 -3.11 1.26
N ALA A 125 -1.08 -4.33 1.01
CA ALA A 125 -1.32 -5.03 -0.26
C ALA A 125 -2.82 -5.34 -0.46
N ALA A 126 -3.46 -5.95 0.54
CA ALA A 126 -4.89 -6.27 0.50
C ALA A 126 -5.75 -5.01 0.33
N ALA A 127 -5.47 -3.95 1.10
CA ALA A 127 -6.22 -2.70 1.03
C ALA A 127 -6.13 -2.03 -0.34
N ARG A 128 -4.97 -2.09 -1.01
CA ARG A 128 -4.80 -1.53 -2.37
C ARG A 128 -5.69 -2.23 -3.39
N ILE A 129 -5.88 -3.54 -3.29
CA ILE A 129 -6.76 -4.32 -4.18
C ILE A 129 -8.22 -4.04 -3.85
N ALA A 130 -8.56 -4.03 -2.56
CA ALA A 130 -9.92 -3.73 -2.11
C ALA A 130 -10.39 -2.34 -2.58
N ILE A 131 -9.56 -1.30 -2.42
CA ILE A 131 -9.87 0.05 -2.90
C ILE A 131 -10.08 0.07 -4.42
N GLY A 132 -9.26 -0.62 -5.20
CA GLY A 132 -9.46 -0.70 -6.64
C GLY A 132 -10.81 -1.33 -7.01
N SER A 133 -11.25 -2.33 -6.24
CA SER A 133 -12.55 -2.98 -6.43
C SER A 133 -13.71 -2.06 -6.02
N ILE A 134 -13.58 -1.36 -4.90
CA ILE A 134 -14.55 -0.37 -4.42
C ILE A 134 -14.69 0.79 -5.41
N GLU A 135 -13.58 1.35 -5.87
CA GLU A 135 -13.56 2.43 -6.85
C GLU A 135 -14.28 2.01 -8.14
N ARG A 136 -13.98 0.80 -8.64
CA ARG A 136 -14.67 0.24 -9.80
C ARG A 136 -16.18 0.10 -9.55
N HIS A 137 -16.58 -0.37 -8.37
CA HIS A 137 -17.99 -0.50 -8.00
C HIS A 137 -18.69 0.86 -7.97
N LEU A 138 -18.11 1.86 -7.29
CA LEU A 138 -18.66 3.21 -7.22
C LEU A 138 -18.75 3.89 -8.59
N ASN A 139 -17.78 3.65 -9.48
CA ASN A 139 -17.81 4.19 -10.85
C ASN A 139 -18.92 3.55 -11.70
N LYS A 140 -19.26 2.27 -11.47
CA LYS A 140 -20.41 1.62 -12.10
C LYS A 140 -21.75 2.10 -11.54
N HIS A 141 -21.78 2.60 -10.30
CA HIS A 141 -22.98 3.02 -9.60
C HIS A 141 -22.92 4.51 -9.17
N PRO A 142 -23.00 5.46 -10.12
CA PRO A 142 -22.80 6.89 -9.83
C PRO A 142 -23.86 7.47 -8.87
N LEU A 143 -25.09 6.95 -8.87
CA LEU A 143 -26.15 7.37 -7.94
C LEU A 143 -25.79 7.01 -6.49
N LEU A 144 -25.25 5.82 -6.27
CA LEU A 144 -24.76 5.39 -4.95
C LEU A 144 -23.61 6.29 -4.50
N LYS A 145 -22.64 6.56 -5.39
CA LYS A 145 -21.51 7.46 -5.11
C LYS A 145 -22.00 8.85 -4.67
N ARG A 146 -22.96 9.45 -5.38
CA ARG A 146 -23.55 10.76 -5.00
C ARG A 146 -24.27 10.69 -3.66
N ARG A 147 -25.03 9.63 -3.39
CA ARG A 147 -25.71 9.44 -2.09
C ARG A 147 -24.72 9.36 -0.94
N LEU A 148 -23.63 8.62 -1.11
CA LEU A 148 -22.57 8.51 -0.10
C LEU A 148 -21.85 9.85 0.11
N GLN A 149 -21.61 10.62 -0.97
CA GLN A 149 -21.05 11.96 -0.86
C GLN A 149 -21.99 12.89 -0.08
N ALA A 150 -23.28 12.91 -0.40
CA ALA A 150 -24.25 13.72 0.33
C ALA A 150 -24.33 13.35 1.83
N LYS A 151 -24.22 12.06 2.16
CA LYS A 151 -24.10 11.61 3.56
C LYS A 151 -22.83 12.12 4.23
N TRP A 152 -21.70 12.09 3.53
CA TRP A 152 -20.45 12.64 4.04
C TRP A 152 -20.56 14.14 4.29
N ASP A 153 -21.10 14.90 3.34
CA ASP A 153 -21.27 16.35 3.46
C ASP A 153 -22.16 16.70 4.66
N GLN A 154 -23.25 15.95 4.88
CA GLN A 154 -24.09 16.07 6.07
C GLN A 154 -23.33 15.76 7.37
N HIS A 155 -22.48 14.72 7.34
CA HIS A 155 -21.74 14.28 8.52
C HIS A 155 -20.64 15.28 8.91
N GLN A 156 -19.95 15.88 7.93
CA GLN A 156 -18.95 16.94 8.16
C GLN A 156 -19.54 18.15 8.91
N HIS A 157 -20.86 18.36 8.83
CA HIS A 157 -21.53 19.41 9.59
C HIS A 157 -21.78 19.07 11.06
N TYR A 158 -21.61 17.81 11.48
CA TYR A 158 -22.04 17.33 12.79
C TYR A 158 -20.94 16.82 13.72
N VAL A 159 -19.88 16.16 13.23
CA VAL A 159 -18.89 15.49 14.09
C VAL A 159 -17.50 15.48 13.45
N ASP A 160 -16.47 15.88 14.22
CA ASP A 160 -15.03 15.92 13.84
C ASP A 160 -14.29 14.60 14.18
N ASP A 161 -15.01 13.59 14.69
CA ASP A 161 -14.45 12.45 15.45
C ASP A 161 -14.57 11.08 14.74
N TRP A 162 -14.46 11.02 13.40
CA TRP A 162 -14.41 9.71 12.70
C TRP A 162 -13.21 8.85 13.13
N ASP A 163 -12.11 9.50 13.55
CA ASP A 163 -10.95 8.81 14.11
C ASP A 163 -11.29 8.14 15.46
N PHE A 164 -12.14 8.78 16.28
CA PHE A 164 -12.57 8.23 17.57
C PHE A 164 -13.44 6.97 17.43
N GLU A 165 -14.32 6.90 16.44
CA GLU A 165 -15.19 5.73 16.24
C GLU A 165 -14.45 4.53 15.62
N LEU A 166 -13.44 4.80 14.78
CA LEU A 166 -12.48 3.78 14.33
C LEU A 166 -11.65 3.24 15.51
N ASP A 167 -11.24 4.11 16.43
CA ASP A 167 -10.48 3.75 17.63
C ASP A 167 -11.34 3.01 18.66
N PHE A 168 -12.58 3.42 18.91
CA PHE A 168 -13.51 2.68 19.79
C PHE A 168 -13.80 1.27 19.24
N ALA A 169 -14.00 1.14 17.93
CA ALA A 169 -14.12 -0.14 17.24
C ALA A 169 -12.78 -0.91 17.15
N MET A 170 -11.64 -0.33 17.51
CA MET A 170 -10.37 -1.03 17.76
C MET A 170 -10.27 -1.64 19.15
N HIS A 171 -11.05 -1.17 20.13
CA HIS A 171 -11.00 -1.67 21.50
C HIS A 171 -12.09 -2.70 21.85
N SER A 172 -13.18 -2.80 21.09
CA SER A 172 -14.21 -3.84 21.28
C SER A 172 -13.85 -5.15 20.56
N ASP A 173 -12.82 -5.84 21.05
CA ASP A 173 -12.28 -7.09 20.49
C ASP A 173 -13.00 -8.38 20.95
N GLY A 174 -14.23 -8.27 21.45
CA GLY A 174 -14.84 -9.32 22.27
C GLY A 174 -15.51 -10.51 21.57
N ASP A 175 -16.00 -10.41 20.33
CA ASP A 175 -16.96 -11.44 19.87
C ASP A 175 -16.97 -11.69 18.35
N TRP A 176 -16.04 -12.55 17.89
CA TRP A 176 -16.00 -13.05 16.49
C TRP A 176 -15.95 -14.58 16.39
N HIS A 177 -16.09 -15.32 17.49
CA HIS A 177 -16.23 -16.79 17.44
C HIS A 177 -17.62 -17.25 16.92
N ASN A 178 -18.51 -16.32 16.56
CA ASN A 178 -19.88 -16.63 16.16
C ASN A 178 -20.12 -16.46 14.64
N TRP A 179 -19.34 -17.13 13.79
CA TRP A 179 -19.60 -17.23 12.34
C TRP A 179 -19.74 -18.68 11.84
N ASP A 180 -19.88 -19.66 12.75
CA ASP A 180 -20.26 -21.05 12.44
C ASP A 180 -21.76 -21.33 12.73
N ALA A 181 -22.63 -20.32 12.71
CA ALA A 181 -24.06 -20.51 12.90
C ALA A 181 -24.90 -19.57 12.00
N ALA A 182 -25.02 -19.93 10.73
CA ALA A 182 -26.23 -19.72 9.90
C ALA A 182 -26.11 -20.54 8.60
#